data_AF-A0A349IQ18-F1
#
_entry.id   AF-A0A349IQ18-F1
#
_cell.length_a   1.000
_cell.length_b   1.000
_cell.length_c   1.000
_cell.angle_alpha   90.00
_cell.angle_beta   90.00
_cell.angle_gamma   90.00
#
_symmetry.space_group_name_H-M   'P 1'
#
loop_
_entity.id
_entity.type
_entity.pdbx_description
1 polymer ?
#
loop_
_entity_poly.entity_id
_entity_poly.type
_entity_poly.pdbx_seq_one_letter_code
_entity_poly.pdbx_strand_id
1 'polypeptide(L)'
;MIWQDIVITIASIIFSLALFPQVYYGFKNKKGAITHSTSVPTFLGLYVIAFVYFSLELYFSAGMSIITGTLWLIFCIQRIKYGKM
;
A
#
# COMPACT_ATOMS: atom_id res chain seq x y z
N MET A 1 -20.43 9.64 7.14
CA MET A 1 -19.82 9.06 8.36
C MET A 1 -18.44 9.67 8.61
N ILE A 2 -18.38 10.93 9.06
CA ILE A 2 -17.11 11.71 9.11
C ILE A 2 -16.05 11.09 10.03
N TRP A 3 -16.47 10.53 11.17
CA TRP A 3 -15.53 10.00 12.17
C TRP A 3 -14.82 8.73 11.69
N GLN A 4 -15.50 7.86 10.93
CA GLN A 4 -14.91 6.65 10.34
C GLN A 4 -13.83 7.02 9.33
N ASP A 5 -14.11 8.01 8.47
CA ASP A 5 -13.17 8.46 7.46
C ASP A 5 -11.90 9.04 8.12
N ILE A 6 -12.07 9.83 9.18
CA ILE A 6 -10.94 10.38 9.94
C ILE A 6 -10.09 9.26 10.56
N VAL A 7 -10.71 8.30 11.26
CA VAL A 7 -9.98 7.22 11.96
C VAL A 7 -9.24 6.32 10.97
N ILE A 8 -9.91 5.90 9.88
CA ILE A 8 -9.31 5.06 8.85
C ILE A 8 -8.18 5.82 8.13
N THR A 9 -8.38 7.10 7.83
CA THR A 9 -7.37 7.96 7.20
C THR A 9 -6.11 8.07 8.07
N ILE A 10 -6.26 8.34 9.38
CA ILE A 10 -5.12 8.41 10.32
C ILE A 10 -4.35 7.09 10.33
N ALA A 11 -5.05 5.95 10.45
CA ALA A 11 -4.41 4.64 10.42
C ALA A 11 -3.68 4.39 9.09
N SER A 12 -4.31 4.74 7.97
CA SER A 12 -3.75 4.57 6.63
C SER A 12 -2.52 5.45 6.39
N ILE A 13 -2.49 6.66 6.94
CA ILE A 13 -1.31 7.55 6.92
C ILE A 13 -0.16 6.90 7.67
N ILE A 14 -0.39 6.40 8.89
CA ILE A 14 0.64 5.74 9.70
C ILE A 14 1.22 4.53 8.95
N PHE A 15 0.37 3.67 8.39
CA PHE A 15 0.83 2.52 7.61
C PHE A 15 1.57 2.92 6.34
N SER A 16 1.08 3.92 5.59
CA SER A 16 1.77 4.43 4.41
C SER A 16 3.16 4.95 4.76
N LEU A 17 3.27 5.79 5.80
CA LEU A 17 4.55 6.34 6.27
C LEU A 17 5.52 5.25 6.71
N ALA A 18 5.04 4.18 7.33
CA ALA A 18 5.88 3.05 7.72
C ALA A 18 6.45 2.28 6.50
N LEU A 19 5.75 2.27 5.37
CA LEU A 19 6.19 1.60 4.15
C LEU A 19 7.24 2.40 3.35
N PHE A 20 7.23 3.73 3.42
CA PHE A 20 8.16 4.58 2.67
C PHE A 20 9.65 4.26 2.93
N PRO A 21 10.14 4.15 4.18
CA PRO A 21 11.52 3.77 4.46
C PRO A 21 11.88 2.40 3.88
N GLN A 22 10.94 1.45 3.91
CA GLN A 22 11.13 0.11 3.40
C GLN A 22 11.24 0.10 1.87
N VAL A 23 10.39 0.88 1.18
CA VAL A 23 10.50 1.09 -0.28
C VAL A 23 11.86 1.72 -0.62
N TYR A 24 12.24 2.80 0.07
CA TYR A 24 13.52 3.46 -0.14
C TYR A 24 14.70 2.49 0.08
N TYR A 25 14.69 1.73 1.17
CA TYR A 25 15.72 0.74 1.48
C TYR A 25 15.82 -0.35 0.41
N GLY A 26 14.68 -0.83 -0.10
CA GLY A 26 14.61 -1.83 -1.18
C GLY A 26 15.29 -1.35 -2.46
N PHE A 27 15.04 -0.11 -2.88
CA PHE A 27 15.71 0.48 -4.04
C PHE A 27 17.19 0.75 -3.80
N LYS A 28 17.54 1.35 -2.65
CA LYS A 28 18.93 1.69 -2.30
C LYS A 28 19.83 0.46 -2.27
N ASN A 29 19.35 -0.65 -1.73
CA ASN A 29 20.13 -1.88 -1.58
C ASN A 29 19.89 -2.88 -2.72
N LYS A 30 19.07 -2.54 -3.73
CA LYS A 30 18.66 -3.44 -4.81
C LYS A 30 18.17 -4.78 -4.26
N LYS A 31 17.21 -4.74 -3.32
CA LYS A 31 16.63 -5.91 -2.66
C LYS A 31 15.12 -5.96 -2.86
N GLY A 32 14.63 -7.10 -3.33
CA GLY A 32 13.21 -7.44 -3.35
C GLY A 32 12.84 -8.30 -2.14
N ALA A 33 12.80 -7.72 -0.94
CA ALA A 33 12.64 -8.49 0.29
C ALA A 33 11.25 -9.13 0.45
N ILE A 34 10.21 -8.49 -0.07
CA ILE A 34 8.83 -8.96 0.02
C ILE A 34 8.51 -9.92 -1.12
N THR A 35 7.95 -11.09 -0.82
CA THR A 35 7.60 -12.11 -1.83
C THR A 35 6.37 -11.71 -2.65
N HIS A 36 6.21 -12.33 -3.83
CA HIS A 36 5.01 -12.14 -4.66
C HIS A 36 3.75 -12.65 -3.97
N SER A 37 3.85 -13.75 -3.22
CA SER A 37 2.74 -14.32 -2.45
C SER A 37 2.14 -13.34 -1.44
N THR A 38 2.93 -12.38 -0.94
CA THR A 38 2.47 -11.36 -0.01
C THR A 38 2.12 -10.06 -0.73
N SER A 39 2.99 -9.57 -1.62
CA SER A 39 2.79 -8.26 -2.26
C SER A 39 1.60 -8.22 -3.21
N VAL A 40 1.40 -9.26 -4.03
CA VAL A 40 0.33 -9.32 -5.04
C VAL A 40 -1.08 -9.25 -4.45
N PRO A 41 -1.48 -10.16 -3.54
CA PRO A 41 -2.82 -10.08 -2.96
C PRO A 41 -3.02 -8.79 -2.16
N THR A 42 -1.97 -8.25 -1.55
CA THR A 42 -2.07 -7.04 -0.73
C THR A 42 -2.39 -5.80 -1.56
N PHE A 43 -1.66 -5.53 -2.66
CA PHE A 43 -1.97 -4.35 -3.47
C PHE A 43 -3.33 -4.47 -4.17
N LEU A 44 -3.70 -5.67 -4.64
CA LEU A 44 -5.02 -5.92 -5.24
C LEU A 44 -6.14 -5.72 -4.21
N GLY A 45 -5.98 -6.29 -3.02
CA GLY A 45 -6.93 -6.13 -1.92
C GLY A 45 -7.11 -4.67 -1.52
N LEU A 46 -6.02 -3.90 -1.44
CA LEU A 46 -6.08 -2.46 -1.11
C LEU A 46 -6.79 -1.64 -2.20
N TYR A 47 -6.65 -1.99 -3.48
CA TYR A 47 -7.41 -1.34 -4.54
C TYR A 47 -8.90 -1.68 -4.49
N VAL A 48 -9.26 -2.92 -4.16
CA VAL A 48 -10.66 -3.30 -3.92
C VAL A 48 -11.22 -2.55 -2.70
N ILE A 49 -10.47 -2.46 -1.61
CA ILE A 49 -10.87 -1.70 -0.40
C ILE A 49 -11.04 -0.21 -0.74
N ALA A 50 -10.13 0.38 -1.52
CA ALA A 50 -10.25 1.76 -1.94
C ALA A 50 -11.54 2.02 -2.75
N PHE A 51 -11.91 1.09 -3.64
CA PHE A 51 -13.16 1.15 -4.37
C PHE A 51 -14.39 1.08 -3.44
N VAL A 52 -14.35 0.19 -2.45
CA VAL A 52 -15.41 0.09 -1.43
C VAL A 52 -15.52 1.40 -0.64
N TYR A 53 -14.40 1.96 -0.15
CA TYR A 53 -14.40 3.25 0.55
C TYR A 53 -14.93 4.40 -0.32
N PHE A 54 -14.59 4.41 -1.61
CA PHE A 54 -15.15 5.38 -2.54
C PHE A 54 -16.67 5.23 -2.67
N SER A 55 -17.18 3.99 -2.77
CA SER A 55 -18.64 3.73 -2.82
C SER A 55 -19.39 4.09 -1.53
N LEU A 56 -18.68 4.19 -0.40
CA LEU A 56 -19.21 4.60 0.90
C LEU A 56 -19.01 6.10 1.19
N GLU A 57 -18.57 6.87 0.19
CA GLU A 57 -18.25 8.31 0.30
C GLU A 57 -17.15 8.63 1.34
N LEU A 58 -16.28 7.66 1.65
CA LEU A 58 -15.12 7.80 2.53
C LEU A 58 -13.89 8.25 1.71
N TYR A 59 -13.97 9.44 1.13
CA TYR A 59 -13.03 9.90 0.10
C TYR A 59 -11.57 9.97 0.58
N PHE A 60 -11.33 10.41 1.83
CA PHE A 60 -9.96 10.51 2.35
C PHE A 60 -9.35 9.13 2.56
N SER A 61 -10.13 8.20 3.13
CA SER A 61 -9.73 6.81 3.32
C SER A 61 -9.50 6.09 1.99
N ALA A 62 -10.34 6.35 0.99
CA ALA A 62 -10.16 5.81 -0.35
C ALA A 62 -8.83 6.28 -0.96
N GLY A 63 -8.55 7.58 -0.88
CA GLY A 63 -7.28 8.16 -1.37
C GLY A 63 -6.07 7.55 -0.67
N MET A 64 -6.10 7.44 0.65
CA MET A 64 -4.99 6.84 1.40
C MET A 64 -4.82 5.34 1.14
N SER A 65 -5.92 4.61 0.90
CA SER A 65 -5.87 3.20 0.52
C SER A 65 -5.23 3.00 -0.85
N ILE A 66 -5.47 3.91 -1.81
CA ILE A 66 -4.79 3.92 -3.11
C ILE A 66 -3.29 4.16 -2.95
N ILE A 67 -2.90 5.13 -2.11
CA ILE A 67 -1.48 5.41 -1.83
C ILE A 67 -0.81 4.17 -1.24
N THR A 68 -1.43 3.56 -0.22
CA THR A 68 -0.92 2.35 0.43
C THR A 68 -0.82 1.20 -0.57
N GLY A 69 -1.86 0.96 -1.38
CA GLY A 69 -1.87 -0.07 -2.43
C GLY A 69 -0.75 0.16 -3.45
N THR A 70 -0.49 1.41 -3.82
CA THR A 70 0.58 1.76 -4.75
C THR A 70 1.97 1.49 -4.15
N LEU A 71 2.19 1.75 -2.86
CA LEU A 71 3.43 1.36 -2.18
C LEU A 71 3.65 -0.16 -2.19
N TRP A 72 2.57 -0.94 -2.03
CA TRP A 72 2.63 -2.40 -2.15
C TRP A 72 2.88 -2.89 -3.58
N LEU A 73 2.32 -2.21 -4.58
CA LEU A 73 2.64 -2.45 -5.98
C LEU A 73 4.13 -2.20 -6.24
N ILE A 74 4.70 -1.15 -5.66
CA ILE A 74 6.14 -0.87 -5.74
C ILE A 74 6.96 -2.02 -5.13
N PHE A 75 6.55 -2.62 -4.01
CA PHE A 75 7.22 -3.81 -3.48
C PHE A 75 7.17 -4.99 -4.43
N CYS A 76 6.04 -5.21 -5.10
CA CYS A 76 5.93 -6.24 -6.13
C CYS A 76 6.95 -5.98 -7.26
N ILE A 77 7.03 -4.75 -7.76
CA ILE A 77 8.00 -4.34 -8.79
C ILE A 77 9.45 -4.51 -8.29
N GLN A 78 9.74 -4.16 -7.05
CA GLN A 78 11.07 -4.40 -6.45
C GLN A 78 11.42 -5.88 -6.41
N ARG A 79 10.46 -6.76 -6.10
CA ARG A 79 10.67 -8.21 -6.14
C ARG A 79 10.93 -8.72 -7.55
N ILE A 80 10.22 -8.22 -8.56
CA ILE A 80 10.46 -8.58 -9.98
C ILE A 80 11.87 -8.14 -10.39
N LYS A 81 12.28 -6.92 -10.03
CA LYS A 81 13.54 -6.33 -10.51
C LYS A 81 14.78 -6.81 -9.75
N TYR A 82 14.64 -7.08 -8.45
CA TYR A 82 15.76 -7.34 -7.54
C TYR A 82 15.67 -8.68 -6.80
N GLY A 83 14.59 -9.44 -7.00
CA GLY A 83 14.51 -10.81 -6.52
C GLY A 83 15.51 -11.66 -7.28
N LYS A 84 16.62 -12.04 -6.62
CA LYS A 84 17.36 -13.22 -7.07
C LYS A 84 16.43 -14.42 -6.84
N MET A 85 16.25 -15.23 -7.89
CA MET A 85 15.60 -16.54 -7.82
C MET A 85 16.22 -17.36 -6.70
#